data_AF-A0A962UGF2-F1
#
_entry.id   AF-A0A962UGF2-F1
#
_cell.length_a   1.000
_cell.length_b   1.000
_cell.length_c   1.000
_cell.angle_alpha   90.00
_cell.angle_beta   90.00
_cell.angle_gamma   90.00
#
_symmetry.space_group_name_H-M   'P 1'
#
loop_
_entity.id
_entity.type
_entity.pdbx_description
1 polymer ?
#
loop_
_entity_poly.entity_id
_entity_poly.type
_entity_poly.pdbx_seq_one_letter_code
_entity_poly.pdbx_strand_id
1 'polypeptide(L)'
;FVRDNCIVYTDHTACGACDEYCPTKAVHMIPYRDGLTIPEVRSALCVGCGACENACPARPYRAIYVDGHPVHQQALRPSAKPLEHQPDSGFPF
;
A
#
# COMPACT_ATOMS: atom_id res chain seq x y z
N PHE A 1 9.28 1.65 6.03
CA PHE A 1 8.29 1.02 6.93
C PHE A 1 9.00 0.69 8.23
N VAL A 2 8.50 1.19 9.34
CA VAL A 2 9.01 0.94 10.69
C VAL A 2 8.03 0.00 11.37
N ARG A 3 8.46 -1.25 11.56
CA ARG A 3 7.60 -2.32 12.09
C ARG A 3 7.09 -2.00 13.50
N ASP A 4 7.95 -1.45 14.33
CA ASP A 4 7.65 -1.18 15.75
C ASP A 4 6.60 -0.09 15.95
N ASN A 5 6.27 0.69 14.91
CA ASN A 5 5.22 1.69 14.94
C ASN A 5 3.88 1.17 14.37
N CYS A 6 3.84 -0.04 13.80
CA CYS A 6 2.65 -0.57 13.15
C CYS A 6 1.63 -1.06 14.18
N ILE A 7 0.38 -0.59 14.11
CA ILE A 7 -0.68 -1.01 15.04
C ILE A 7 -1.02 -2.50 14.98
N VAL A 8 -0.75 -3.16 13.84
CA VAL A 8 -0.86 -4.63 13.75
C VAL A 8 0.19 -5.30 14.64
N TYR A 9 1.38 -4.71 14.73
CA TYR A 9 2.49 -5.21 15.51
C TYR A 9 2.37 -4.84 17.00
N THR A 10 1.97 -3.61 17.32
CA THR A 10 1.89 -3.12 18.71
C THR A 10 0.60 -3.51 19.41
N ASP A 11 -0.54 -3.37 18.72
CA ASP A 11 -1.87 -3.47 19.33
C ASP A 11 -2.58 -4.77 18.92
N HIS A 12 -1.89 -5.64 18.16
CA HIS A 12 -2.41 -6.92 17.67
C HIS A 12 -3.77 -6.82 16.97
N THR A 13 -4.02 -5.68 16.31
CA THR A 13 -5.30 -5.36 15.67
C THR A 13 -5.13 -5.29 14.16
N ALA A 14 -6.10 -5.81 13.40
CA ALA A 14 -6.06 -5.78 11.95
C ALA A 14 -6.07 -4.35 11.40
N CYS A 15 -5.12 -4.03 10.52
CA CYS A 15 -5.02 -2.76 9.81
C CYS A 15 -4.51 -3.00 8.39
N GLY A 16 -5.11 -2.32 7.41
CA GLY A 16 -4.72 -2.40 5.99
C GLY A 16 -4.69 -1.04 5.30
N ALA A 17 -4.76 0.07 6.05
CA ALA A 17 -4.94 1.40 5.48
C ALA A 17 -3.87 1.79 4.44
N CYS A 18 -2.63 1.36 4.64
CA CYS A 18 -1.54 1.66 3.71
C CYS A 18 -1.65 0.92 2.37
N ASP A 19 -2.25 -0.26 2.32
CA ASP A 19 -2.49 -1.03 1.08
C ASP A 19 -3.69 -0.46 0.31
N GLU A 20 -4.79 -0.16 1.00
CA GLU A 20 -5.99 0.41 0.39
C GLU A 20 -5.73 1.76 -0.27
N TYR A 21 -4.92 2.61 0.37
CA TYR A 21 -4.57 3.93 -0.17
C TYR A 21 -3.43 3.91 -1.18
N CYS A 22 -2.79 2.76 -1.44
CA CYS A 22 -1.70 2.69 -2.41
C CYS A 22 -2.24 2.45 -3.84
N PRO A 23 -2.27 3.47 -4.71
CA PRO A 23 -2.86 3.33 -6.05
C PRO A 23 -2.07 2.38 -6.95
N THR A 24 -0.76 2.28 -6.76
CA THR A 24 0.12 1.39 -7.54
C THR A 24 0.28 0.01 -6.93
N LYS A 25 -0.34 -0.24 -5.76
CA LYS A 25 -0.13 -1.46 -4.96
C LYS A 25 1.36 -1.75 -4.69
N ALA A 26 2.15 -0.69 -4.53
CA ALA A 26 3.53 -0.78 -4.06
C ALA A 26 3.59 -1.25 -2.60
N VAL A 27 2.58 -0.91 -1.81
CA VAL A 27 2.35 -1.49 -0.49
C VAL A 27 1.23 -2.52 -0.64
N HIS A 28 1.45 -3.73 -0.13
CA HIS A 28 0.46 -4.80 -0.12
C HIS A 28 0.55 -5.60 1.17
N MET A 29 -0.57 -6.19 1.59
CA MET A 29 -0.63 -6.94 2.84
C MET A 29 -0.17 -8.39 2.65
N ILE A 30 0.75 -8.86 3.48
CA ILE A 30 1.20 -10.25 3.53
C ILE A 30 0.77 -10.91 4.85
N PRO A 31 0.54 -12.24 4.88
CA PRO A 31 0.23 -12.96 6.10
C PRO A 31 1.24 -12.70 7.22
N TYR A 32 0.70 -12.45 8.39
CA TYR A 32 1.40 -12.27 9.66
C TYR A 32 0.76 -13.17 10.73
N ARG A 33 1.30 -13.13 11.94
CA ARG A 33 0.89 -14.00 13.06
C ARG A 33 -0.59 -13.92 13.35
N ASP A 34 -1.15 -15.01 13.89
CA ASP A 34 -2.52 -15.08 14.41
C ASP A 34 -3.61 -14.66 13.40
N GLY A 35 -3.35 -14.91 12.11
CA GLY A 35 -4.27 -14.54 11.02
C GLY A 35 -4.29 -13.06 10.67
N LEU A 36 -3.44 -12.25 11.31
CA LEU A 36 -3.24 -10.84 10.95
C LEU A 36 -2.40 -10.74 9.67
N THR A 37 -2.35 -9.55 9.09
CA THR A 37 -1.50 -9.25 7.94
C THR A 37 -0.69 -8.00 8.20
N ILE A 38 0.52 -7.92 7.65
CA ILE A 38 1.40 -6.76 7.79
C ILE A 38 1.80 -6.24 6.40
N PRO A 39 2.04 -4.93 6.22
CA PRO A 39 2.44 -4.42 4.92
C PRO A 39 3.85 -4.86 4.52
N GLU A 40 3.99 -5.23 3.25
CA GLU A 40 5.26 -5.35 2.53
C GLU A 40 5.35 -4.24 1.46
N VAL A 41 6.50 -3.56 1.41
CA VAL A 41 6.74 -2.44 0.49
C VAL A 41 7.64 -2.86 -0.67
N ARG A 42 7.11 -2.77 -1.89
CA ARG A 42 7.83 -2.93 -3.15
C ARG A 42 8.20 -1.55 -3.70
N SER A 43 9.38 -1.07 -3.32
CA SER A 43 9.88 0.26 -3.70
C SER A 43 9.90 0.49 -5.21
N ALA A 44 10.16 -0.54 -6.02
CA ALA A 44 10.18 -0.43 -7.47
C ALA A 44 8.83 -0.03 -8.10
N LEU A 45 7.70 -0.26 -7.42
CA LEU A 45 6.35 0.16 -7.88
C LEU A 45 5.91 1.51 -7.26
N CYS A 46 6.68 2.03 -6.31
CA CYS A 46 6.32 3.22 -5.55
C CYS A 46 6.61 4.47 -6.39
N VAL A 47 5.61 5.34 -6.54
CA VAL A 47 5.75 6.63 -7.22
C VAL A 47 5.98 7.81 -6.26
N GLY A 48 6.09 7.55 -4.95
CA GLY A 48 6.33 8.58 -3.95
C GLY A 48 5.15 9.52 -3.66
N CYS A 49 3.90 9.07 -3.86
CA CYS A 49 2.72 9.93 -3.69
C CYS A 49 2.37 10.31 -2.23
N GLY A 50 2.92 9.63 -1.22
CA GLY A 50 2.64 9.92 0.19
C GLY A 50 1.27 9.47 0.73
N ALA A 51 0.41 8.87 -0.09
CA ALA A 51 -0.95 8.48 0.33
C ALA A 51 -0.96 7.47 1.50
N CYS A 52 -0.11 6.45 1.45
CA CYS A 52 0.00 5.43 2.48
C CYS A 52 0.51 6.00 3.82
N GLU A 53 1.42 6.98 3.77
CA GLU A 53 1.91 7.69 4.94
C GLU A 53 0.80 8.53 5.57
N ASN A 54 0.08 9.32 4.76
CA ASN A 54 -1.00 10.17 5.26
C ASN A 54 -2.15 9.36 5.88
N ALA A 55 -2.49 8.21 5.26
CA ALA A 55 -3.54 7.32 5.74
C ALA A 55 -3.17 6.54 7.02
N CYS A 56 -1.89 6.52 7.41
CA CYS A 56 -1.44 5.72 8.55
C CYS A 56 -2.01 6.24 9.88
N PRO A 57 -2.81 5.43 10.62
CA PRO A 57 -3.41 5.85 11.87
C PRO A 57 -2.46 5.77 13.07
N ALA A 58 -1.28 5.15 12.93
CA ALA A 58 -0.31 5.02 14.00
C ALA A 58 0.12 6.39 14.57
N ARG A 59 0.17 6.49 15.90
CA ARG A 59 0.56 7.69 16.65
C ARG A 59 1.47 7.29 17.81
N PRO A 60 2.42 8.16 18.23
CA PRO A 60 2.71 9.50 17.71
C PRO A 60 3.46 9.49 16.37
N TYR A 61 4.10 8.38 16.05
CA TYR A 61 4.87 8.18 14.83
C TYR A 61 4.13 7.26 13.87
N ARG A 62 4.17 7.60 12.57
CA ARG A 62 3.58 6.77 11.52
C ARG A 62 4.38 5.46 11.37
N ALA A 63 3.74 4.41 10.88
CA ALA A 63 4.41 3.14 10.59
C ALA A 63 5.09 3.14 9.21
N ILE A 64 4.61 3.95 8.28
CA ILE A 64 5.13 4.05 6.92
C ILE A 64 5.44 5.51 6.61
N TYR A 65 6.53 5.73 5.88
CA TYR A 65 7.08 7.02 5.51
C TYR A 65 7.48 6.99 4.04
N VAL A 66 7.38 8.13 3.38
CA VAL A 66 7.81 8.32 2.00
C VAL A 66 8.96 9.32 1.97
N ASP A 67 10.14 8.83 1.59
CA ASP A 67 11.33 9.66 1.39
C ASP A 67 11.66 9.74 -0.11
N GLY A 68 12.09 10.93 -0.54
CA GLY A 68 12.56 11.15 -1.91
C GLY A 68 13.90 10.46 -2.17
N HIS A 69 14.06 9.92 -3.38
CA HIS A 69 15.37 9.46 -3.83
C HIS A 69 16.29 10.65 -4.14
N PRO A 70 17.62 10.53 -3.92
CA PRO A 70 18.57 11.59 -4.25
C PRO A 70 18.62 11.90 -5.76
N VAL A 71 18.23 10.93 -6.59
CA VAL A 71 18.12 11.05 -8.05
C VAL A 71 16.74 10.53 -8.45
N HIS A 72 16.08 11.23 -9.37
CA HIS A 72 14.78 10.81 -9.88
C HIS A 72 14.88 9.47 -10.62
N GLN A 73 14.02 8.52 -10.27
CA GLN A 73 13.95 7.19 -10.88
C GLN A 73 12.56 6.94 -11.45
N GLN A 74 12.49 6.09 -12.46
CA GLN A 74 11.21 5.64 -13.01
C GLN A 74 10.71 4.42 -12.22
N ALA A 75 9.45 4.48 -11.79
CA ALA A 75 8.79 3.33 -11.19
C ALA A 75 8.43 2.29 -12.25
N LEU A 76 8.49 1.01 -11.87
CA LEU A 76 7.98 -0.10 -12.66
C LEU A 76 6.45 -0.05 -12.69
N ARG A 77 5.89 -0.45 -13.83
CA ARG A 77 4.44 -0.63 -13.97
C ARG A 77 4.02 -1.87 -13.19
N PRO A 78 2.94 -1.81 -12.38
CA PRO A 78 2.40 -3.00 -11.76
C PRO A 78 2.01 -4.03 -12.82
N SER A 79 2.33 -5.31 -12.58
CA SER A 79 1.95 -6.42 -13.45
C SER A 79 0.46 -6.78 -13.24
N ALA A 80 -0.45 -5.85 -13.51
CA ALA A 80 -1.87 -6.19 -13.57
C ALA A 80 -2.15 -7.00 -14.84
N LYS A 81 -3.01 -8.03 -14.73
CA LYS A 81 -3.56 -8.67 -15.93
C LYS A 81 -4.29 -7.60 -16.76
N PRO A 82 -4.21 -7.64 -18.11
CA PRO A 82 -5.03 -6.81 -18.96
C PRO A 82 -6.49 -6.95 -18.50
N LEU A 83 -7.15 -5.83 -18.18
CA LEU A 83 -8.58 -5.86 -17.90
C LEU A 83 -9.27 -6.27 -19.19
N GLU A 84 -9.98 -7.40 -19.16
CA GLU A 84 -10.83 -7.82 -20.26
C GLU A 84 -11.94 -6.80 -20.39
N HIS A 85 -11.95 -6.05 -21.49
CA HIS A 85 -13.01 -5.12 -21.80
C HIS A 85 -14.25 -5.94 -22.17
N GLN A 86 -15.17 -6.11 -21.22
CA GLN A 86 -16.49 -6.64 -21.53
C GLN A 86 -17.19 -5.57 -22.37
N PRO A 87 -17.54 -5.85 -23.65
CA PRO A 87 -18.21 -4.87 -24.49
C PRO A 87 -19.50 -4.46 -23.79
N ASP A 88 -19.64 -3.16 -23.63
CA ASP A 88 -20.73 -2.49 -22.95
C ASP A 88 -22.06 -3.02 -23.49
N SER A 89 -22.68 -3.99 -22.81
CA SER A 89 -24.09 -4.31 -23.04
C SER A 89 -24.85 -3.13 -22.46
N GLY A 90 -25.04 -2.11 -23.30
CA GLY A 90 -25.56 -0.77 -23.02
C GLY A 90 -26.08 -0.57 -21.61
N PHE A 91 -25.38 0.27 -20.82
CA PHE A 91 -25.79 0.69 -19.48
C PHE A 91 -27.28 1.07 -19.52
N PRO A 92 -28.18 0.27 -18.91
CA PRO A 92 -29.60 0.51 -19.03
C PRO A 92 -29.93 1.71 -18.14
N PHE A 93 -30.16 2.86 -18.78
CA PHE A 93 -31.01 3.87 -18.16
C PHE A 93 -32.39 3.25 -17.86
#